data_AF-A0A497RXL6-F1
#
_entry.id   AF-A0A497RXL6-F1
#
_cell.length_a   1.000
_cell.length_b   1.000
_cell.length_c   1.000
_cell.angle_alpha   90.00
_cell.angle_beta   90.00
_cell.angle_gamma   90.00
#
_symmetry.space_group_name_H-M   'P 1'
#
loop_
_entity.id
_entity.type
_entity.pdbx_description
1 polymer ?
#
loop_
_entity_poly.entity_id
_entity_poly.type
_entity_poly.pdbx_seq_one_letter_code
_entity_poly.pdbx_strand_id
1 'polypeptide(L)'
;MELHPNEIKILKVLKKRSRVDEIAEKAQLDLDAVNRTLSWLSTKGLVKIEERVIEEVSLGKEGKIYVEEGLPERRIIKIIGEHGDFQQLTGKLSDEEIAIGLGWLKRKKLGVLSRGKIEILKKEKTGDEKLLELLKKKGKIEVADLTPELKEGLQLLKGRKDVVKISERRRLWAIPTEKGLKAGKIA
;
A
#
# COMPACT_ATOMS: atom_id res chain seq x y z
N MET A 1 26.89 33.55 7.29
CA MET A 1 26.38 32.40 8.06
C MET A 1 27.10 31.17 7.53
N GLU A 2 28.01 30.60 8.30
CA GLU A 2 28.66 29.35 7.90
C GLU A 2 27.65 28.20 8.07
N LEU A 3 27.41 27.48 6.99
CA LEU A 3 26.56 26.29 6.97
C LEU A 3 27.47 25.07 7.02
N HIS A 4 27.11 24.12 7.88
CA HIS A 4 27.81 22.84 7.94
C HIS A 4 27.64 22.09 6.60
N PRO A 5 28.60 21.27 6.15
CA PRO A 5 28.51 20.54 4.87
C PRO A 5 27.20 19.77 4.66
N ASN A 6 26.65 19.16 5.71
CA ASN A 6 25.36 18.46 5.64
C ASN A 6 24.17 19.42 5.46
N GLU A 7 24.21 20.61 6.06
CA GLU A 7 23.19 21.65 5.85
C GLU A 7 23.16 22.08 4.40
N ILE A 8 24.34 22.28 3.80
CA ILE A 8 24.49 22.64 2.39
C ILE A 8 23.92 21.53 1.50
N LYS A 9 24.30 20.27 1.74
CA LYS A 9 23.78 19.12 0.98
C LYS A 9 22.25 19.06 1.02
N ILE A 10 21.65 19.19 2.21
CA ILE A 10 20.19 19.15 2.36
C ILE A 10 19.51 20.33 1.68
N LEU A 11 20.00 21.56 1.84
CA LEU A 11 19.43 22.74 1.18
C LEU A 11 19.59 22.72 -0.34
N LYS A 12 20.61 22.03 -0.86
CA LYS A 12 20.78 21.79 -2.30
C LYS A 12 19.68 20.88 -2.83
N VAL A 13 19.34 19.79 -2.14
CA VAL A 13 18.32 18.83 -2.61
C VAL A 13 16.88 19.24 -2.27
N LEU A 14 16.69 20.00 -1.19
CA LEU A 14 15.38 20.42 -0.70
C LEU A 14 14.86 21.65 -1.45
N LYS A 15 14.33 21.45 -2.66
CA LYS A 15 13.76 22.53 -3.50
C LYS A 15 12.27 22.76 -3.31
N LYS A 16 11.56 21.78 -2.74
CA LYS A 16 10.13 21.80 -2.46
C LYS A 16 9.85 20.99 -1.21
N ARG A 17 8.59 20.95 -0.77
CA ARG A 17 8.14 20.04 0.28
C ARG A 17 8.50 18.59 -0.10
N SER A 18 9.29 17.94 0.74
CA SER A 18 9.77 16.58 0.51
C SER A 18 9.76 15.78 1.80
N ARG A 19 9.59 14.46 1.67
CA ARG A 19 9.67 13.54 2.82
C ARG A 19 11.11 13.44 3.31
N VAL A 20 11.30 13.25 4.62
CA VAL A 20 12.64 13.16 5.21
C VAL A 20 13.45 11.98 4.67
N ASP A 21 12.79 10.86 4.37
CA ASP A 21 13.44 9.69 3.76
C ASP A 21 13.91 9.95 2.32
N GLU A 22 13.11 10.64 1.50
CA GLU A 22 13.53 11.08 0.17
C GLU A 22 14.71 12.06 0.21
N ILE A 23 14.77 12.91 1.24
CA ILE A 23 15.88 13.86 1.44
C ILE A 23 17.15 13.08 1.79
N ALA A 24 17.05 12.08 2.65
CA ALA A 24 18.16 11.22 3.03
C ALA A 24 18.77 10.51 1.82
N GLU A 25 17.93 9.92 0.99
CA GLU A 25 18.35 9.26 -0.25
C GLU A 25 19.05 10.24 -1.20
N LYS A 26 18.44 11.40 -1.47
CA LYS A 26 19.01 12.41 -2.40
C LYS A 26 20.27 13.08 -1.88
N ALA A 27 20.34 13.33 -0.58
CA ALA A 27 21.51 13.94 0.05
C ALA A 27 22.63 12.92 0.31
N GLN A 28 22.38 11.63 0.12
CA GLN A 28 23.27 10.52 0.46
C GLN A 28 23.74 10.60 1.91
N LEU A 29 22.78 10.79 2.81
CA LEU A 29 22.97 10.88 4.26
C LEU A 29 22.09 9.84 4.94
N ASP A 30 22.52 9.34 6.09
CA ASP A 30 21.65 8.52 6.94
C ASP A 30 20.50 9.35 7.53
N LEU A 31 19.41 8.67 7.90
CA LEU A 31 18.22 9.32 8.43
C LEU A 31 18.50 10.13 9.70
N ASP A 32 19.42 9.68 10.57
CA ASP A 32 19.72 10.37 11.81
C ASP A 32 20.49 11.67 11.55
N ALA A 33 21.45 11.65 10.63
CA ALA A 33 22.16 12.85 10.18
C ALA A 33 21.19 13.86 9.54
N VAL A 34 20.24 13.40 8.73
CA VAL A 34 19.22 14.27 8.14
C VAL A 34 18.31 14.85 9.19
N ASN A 35 17.80 14.05 10.13
CA ASN A 35 16.93 14.52 11.21
C ASN A 35 17.63 15.58 12.08
N ARG A 36 18.88 15.34 12.48
CA ARG A 36 19.68 16.32 13.23
C ARG A 36 19.87 17.62 12.45
N THR A 37 20.23 17.50 11.16
CA THR A 37 20.49 18.66 10.30
C THR A 37 19.22 19.46 10.02
N LEU A 38 18.09 18.80 9.78
CA LEU A 38 16.79 19.45 9.59
C LEU A 38 16.33 20.19 10.85
N SER A 39 16.55 19.61 12.04
CA SER A 39 16.27 20.27 13.31
C SER A 39 17.04 21.59 13.43
N TRP A 40 18.33 21.58 13.11
CA TRP A 40 19.18 22.77 13.12
C TRP A 40 18.81 23.80 12.04
N LEU A 41 18.50 23.35 10.83
CA LEU A 41 17.97 24.23 9.77
C LEU A 41 16.64 24.86 10.17
N SER A 42 15.83 24.14 10.95
CA SER A 42 14.56 24.65 11.48
C SER A 42 14.77 25.73 12.54
N THR A 43 15.73 25.57 13.47
CA THR A 43 16.05 26.62 14.46
C THR A 43 16.59 27.89 13.78
N LYS A 44 17.32 27.73 12.66
CA LYS A 44 17.77 28.84 11.80
C LYS A 44 16.67 29.46 10.94
N GLY A 45 15.46 28.92 10.94
CA GLY A 45 14.34 29.39 10.12
C GLY A 45 14.53 29.15 8.61
N LEU A 46 15.43 28.24 8.22
CA LEU A 46 15.70 27.88 6.83
C LEU A 46 14.76 26.78 6.32
N VAL A 47 14.23 25.97 7.23
CA VAL A 47 13.30 24.87 6.93
C VAL A 47 12.16 24.87 7.95
N LYS A 48 10.96 24.49 7.52
CA LYS A 48 9.85 24.13 8.40
C LYS A 48 9.68 22.62 8.38
N ILE A 49 9.57 22.01 9.55
CA ILE A 49 9.27 20.58 9.69
C ILE A 49 7.76 20.43 9.91
N GLU A 50 7.16 19.49 9.20
CA GLU A 50 5.75 19.13 9.33
C GLU A 50 5.64 17.63 9.61
N GLU A 51 4.90 17.26 10.64
CA GLU A 51 4.57 15.87 10.94
C GLU A 51 3.16 15.57 10.42
N ARG A 52 2.98 14.43 9.74
CA ARG A 52 1.66 13.91 9.41
C ARG A 52 1.53 12.45 9.81
N VAL A 53 0.33 12.08 10.21
CA VAL A 53 -0.08 10.69 10.31
C VAL A 53 -0.42 10.19 8.91
N ILE A 54 0.16 9.05 8.53
CA ILE A 54 -0.16 8.34 7.30
C ILE A 54 -0.66 6.94 7.64
N GLU A 55 -1.56 6.42 6.80
CA GLU A 55 -2.02 5.04 6.89
C GLU A 55 -1.15 4.14 6.01
N GLU A 56 -0.69 3.03 6.59
CA GLU A 56 -0.08 1.92 5.88
C GLU A 56 -1.00 0.71 5.92
N VAL A 57 -1.03 -0.02 4.82
CA VAL A 57 -1.66 -1.33 4.72
C VAL A 57 -0.61 -2.44 4.72
N SER A 58 -0.90 -3.53 5.42
CA SER A 58 -0.11 -4.75 5.49
C SER A 58 -1.00 -6.00 5.47
N LEU A 59 -0.43 -7.19 5.25
CA LEU A 59 -1.18 -8.45 5.31
C LEU A 59 -1.59 -8.79 6.75
N GLY A 60 -2.88 -9.10 6.95
CA GLY A 60 -3.37 -9.76 8.15
C GLY A 60 -3.09 -11.27 8.14
N LYS A 61 -3.57 -12.02 9.14
CA LYS A 61 -3.31 -13.48 9.19
C LYS A 61 -3.94 -14.20 8.01
N GLU A 62 -5.20 -13.90 7.71
CA GLU A 62 -5.95 -14.49 6.60
C GLU A 62 -5.37 -14.06 5.26
N GLY A 63 -4.90 -12.81 5.18
CA GLY A 63 -4.31 -12.28 3.95
C GLY A 63 -3.04 -13.02 3.54
N LYS A 64 -2.24 -13.49 4.51
CA LYS A 64 -1.08 -14.34 4.27
C LYS A 64 -1.47 -15.69 3.67
N ILE A 65 -2.57 -16.29 4.13
CA ILE A 65 -3.10 -17.53 3.55
C ILE A 65 -3.55 -17.28 2.11
N TYR A 66 -4.29 -16.20 1.88
CA TYR A 66 -4.83 -15.88 0.56
C TYR A 66 -3.78 -15.49 -0.49
N VAL A 67 -2.60 -15.00 -0.10
CA VAL A 67 -1.51 -14.80 -1.09
C VAL A 67 -0.83 -16.10 -1.51
N GLU A 68 -0.85 -17.16 -0.69
CA GLU A 68 -0.29 -18.46 -1.06
C GLU A 68 -1.31 -19.30 -1.83
N GLU A 69 -2.51 -19.42 -1.28
CA GLU A 69 -3.53 -20.34 -1.78
C GLU A 69 -4.52 -19.66 -2.76
N GLY A 70 -4.54 -18.33 -2.79
CA GLY A 70 -5.50 -17.51 -3.53
C GLY A 70 -6.77 -17.22 -2.73
N LEU A 71 -7.49 -16.17 -3.13
CA LEU A 71 -8.80 -15.85 -2.57
C LEU A 71 -9.81 -16.98 -2.86
N PRO A 72 -10.79 -17.23 -1.97
CA PRO A 72 -11.76 -18.32 -2.15
C PRO A 72 -12.46 -18.32 -3.51
N GLU A 73 -12.89 -17.17 -4.02
CA GLU A 73 -13.49 -17.04 -5.35
C GLU A 73 -12.52 -17.40 -6.49
N ARG A 74 -11.22 -17.15 -6.32
CA ARG A 74 -10.20 -17.51 -7.30
C ARG A 74 -9.98 -19.02 -7.31
N ARG A 75 -10.06 -19.68 -6.15
CA ARG A 75 -10.00 -21.15 -6.06
C ARG A 75 -11.17 -21.78 -6.79
N ILE A 76 -12.39 -21.24 -6.60
CA ILE A 76 -13.58 -21.66 -7.35
C ILE A 76 -13.35 -21.55 -8.86
N ILE A 77 -12.94 -20.38 -9.35
CA ILE A 77 -12.66 -20.15 -10.78
C ILE A 77 -11.61 -21.15 -11.30
N LYS A 78 -10.57 -21.46 -10.53
CA LYS A 78 -9.55 -22.46 -10.92
C LYS A 78 -10.11 -23.87 -11.04
N ILE A 79 -11.04 -24.26 -10.16
CA ILE A 79 -11.63 -25.62 -10.15
C ILE A 79 -12.60 -25.80 -11.32
N ILE A 80 -13.46 -24.81 -11.59
CA ILE A 80 -14.55 -24.94 -12.57
C ILE A 80 -14.21 -24.37 -13.96
N GLY A 81 -13.19 -23.51 -14.06
CA GLY A 81 -12.81 -22.85 -15.30
C GLY A 81 -13.81 -21.78 -15.74
N GLU A 82 -14.70 -22.12 -16.67
CA GLU A 82 -15.72 -21.20 -17.22
C GLU A 82 -17.12 -21.55 -16.73
N HIS A 83 -17.43 -22.83 -16.71
CA HIS A 83 -18.74 -23.34 -16.37
C HIS A 83 -18.54 -24.53 -15.44
N GLY A 84 -19.31 -24.56 -14.36
CA GLY A 84 -19.33 -25.70 -13.48
C GLY A 84 -20.56 -25.74 -12.61
N ASP A 85 -20.55 -26.66 -11.67
CA ASP A 85 -21.60 -26.83 -10.69
C ASP A 85 -21.02 -26.89 -9.27
N PHE A 86 -21.93 -26.83 -8.30
CA PHE A 86 -21.57 -26.91 -6.89
C PHE A 86 -20.92 -28.25 -6.52
N GLN A 87 -21.30 -29.36 -7.16
CA GLN A 87 -20.78 -30.70 -6.85
C GLN A 87 -19.29 -30.82 -7.19
N GLN A 88 -18.81 -30.12 -8.21
CA GLN A 88 -17.39 -30.08 -8.55
C GLN A 88 -16.51 -29.41 -7.48
N LEU A 89 -17.10 -28.57 -6.62
CA LEU A 89 -16.42 -27.89 -5.53
C LEU A 89 -16.39 -28.74 -4.26
N THR A 90 -17.45 -29.52 -4.02
CA THR A 90 -17.56 -30.38 -2.83
C THR A 90 -16.41 -31.39 -2.78
N GLY A 91 -15.80 -31.54 -1.61
CA GLY A 91 -14.63 -32.41 -1.40
C GLY A 91 -13.29 -31.82 -1.85
N LYS A 92 -13.27 -30.70 -2.59
CA LYS A 92 -12.05 -29.94 -2.92
C LYS A 92 -11.87 -28.68 -2.08
N LEU A 93 -12.99 -28.07 -1.68
CA LEU A 93 -13.05 -26.93 -0.78
C LEU A 93 -14.01 -27.25 0.35
N SER A 94 -13.79 -26.65 1.52
CA SER A 94 -14.75 -26.73 2.62
C SER A 94 -16.04 -25.98 2.30
N ASP A 95 -17.17 -26.38 2.90
CA ASP A 95 -18.47 -25.72 2.68
C ASP A 95 -18.41 -24.22 3.03
N GLU A 96 -17.64 -23.85 4.06
CA GLU A 96 -17.42 -22.46 4.45
C GLU A 96 -16.65 -21.69 3.36
N GLU A 97 -15.56 -22.25 2.83
CA GLU A 97 -14.80 -21.64 1.73
C GLU A 97 -15.66 -21.48 0.47
N ILE A 98 -16.49 -22.48 0.15
CA ILE A 98 -17.40 -22.41 -1.00
C ILE A 98 -18.40 -21.28 -0.79
N ALA A 99 -19.05 -21.21 0.38
CA ALA A 99 -20.01 -20.16 0.69
C ALA A 99 -19.39 -18.75 0.61
N ILE A 100 -18.20 -18.57 1.21
CA ILE A 100 -17.45 -17.31 1.16
C ILE A 100 -17.10 -16.96 -0.29
N GLY A 101 -16.52 -17.92 -1.03
CA GLY A 101 -16.08 -17.73 -2.40
C GLY A 101 -17.22 -17.36 -3.34
N LEU A 102 -18.35 -18.07 -3.27
CA LEU A 102 -19.54 -17.75 -4.07
C LEU A 102 -20.12 -16.36 -3.73
N GLY A 103 -20.12 -15.99 -2.45
CA GLY A 103 -20.52 -14.66 -2.01
C GLY A 103 -19.68 -13.55 -2.63
N TRP A 104 -18.35 -13.70 -2.62
CA TRP A 104 -17.43 -12.73 -3.23
C TRP A 104 -17.47 -12.75 -4.76
N LEU A 105 -17.60 -13.92 -5.37
CA LEU A 105 -17.73 -14.09 -6.82
C LEU A 105 -18.94 -13.32 -7.35
N LYS A 106 -20.09 -13.41 -6.67
CA LYS A 106 -21.30 -12.62 -6.98
C LYS A 106 -21.09 -11.13 -6.69
N ARG A 107 -20.57 -10.76 -5.51
CA ARG A 107 -20.37 -9.34 -5.11
C ARG A 107 -19.45 -8.59 -6.06
N LYS A 108 -18.40 -9.25 -6.55
CA LYS A 108 -17.45 -8.71 -7.52
C LYS A 108 -17.92 -8.82 -8.98
N LYS A 109 -19.10 -9.40 -9.24
CA LYS A 109 -19.63 -9.65 -10.59
C LYS A 109 -18.65 -10.46 -11.46
N LEU A 110 -17.94 -11.42 -10.85
CA LEU A 110 -17.02 -12.32 -11.55
C LEU A 110 -17.72 -13.52 -12.17
N GLY A 111 -18.90 -13.85 -11.66
CA GLY A 111 -19.74 -14.91 -12.20
C GLY A 111 -21.17 -14.85 -11.70
N VAL A 112 -22.01 -15.68 -12.31
CA VAL A 112 -23.43 -15.82 -11.98
C VAL A 112 -23.73 -17.24 -11.52
N LEU A 113 -24.68 -17.34 -10.59
CA LEU A 113 -25.17 -18.61 -10.08
C LEU A 113 -26.62 -18.79 -10.51
N SER A 114 -26.93 -19.92 -11.14
CA SER A 114 -28.29 -20.25 -11.57
C SER A 114 -28.54 -21.75 -11.40
N ARG A 115 -29.55 -22.10 -10.57
CA ARG A 115 -29.99 -23.48 -10.35
C ARG A 115 -28.86 -24.48 -10.06
N GLY A 116 -27.90 -24.09 -9.20
CA GLY A 116 -26.75 -24.93 -8.84
C GLY A 116 -25.60 -24.93 -9.85
N LYS A 117 -25.73 -24.22 -10.98
CA LYS A 117 -24.65 -23.98 -11.94
C LYS A 117 -23.98 -22.64 -11.68
N ILE A 118 -22.70 -22.57 -11.98
CA ILE A 118 -21.84 -21.41 -11.84
C ILE A 118 -21.23 -21.10 -13.22
N GLU A 119 -21.38 -19.87 -13.67
CA GLU A 119 -20.80 -19.36 -14.91
C GLU A 119 -19.87 -18.19 -14.59
N ILE A 120 -18.62 -18.25 -15.05
CA ILE A 120 -17.60 -17.22 -14.83
C ILE A 120 -17.65 -16.22 -15.98
N LEU A 121 -17.98 -14.98 -15.64
CA LEU A 121 -18.05 -13.85 -16.57
C LEU A 121 -16.70 -13.17 -16.79
N LYS A 122 -15.85 -13.16 -15.76
CA LYS A 122 -14.56 -12.46 -15.76
C LYS A 122 -13.50 -13.30 -15.06
N LYS A 123 -12.35 -13.47 -15.72
CA LYS A 123 -11.22 -14.26 -15.20
C LYS A 123 -10.02 -13.42 -14.81
N GLU A 124 -10.03 -12.13 -15.15
CA GLU A 124 -8.92 -11.22 -14.87
C GLU A 124 -8.69 -11.12 -13.36
N LYS A 125 -7.44 -10.84 -12.97
CA LYS A 125 -7.13 -10.56 -11.58
C LYS A 125 -7.77 -9.24 -11.16
N THR A 126 -8.50 -9.30 -10.06
CA THR A 126 -9.15 -8.14 -9.46
C THR A 126 -8.15 -7.28 -8.68
N GLY A 127 -8.51 -6.01 -8.42
CA GLY A 127 -7.64 -5.06 -7.72
C GLY A 127 -7.20 -5.55 -6.33
N ASP A 128 -8.03 -6.34 -5.63
CA ASP A 128 -7.66 -6.93 -4.35
C ASP A 128 -6.66 -8.08 -4.48
N GLU A 129 -6.76 -8.91 -5.52
CA GLU A 129 -5.73 -9.92 -5.81
C GLU A 129 -4.38 -9.26 -6.11
N LYS A 130 -4.39 -8.21 -6.94
CA LYS A 130 -3.19 -7.43 -7.27
C LYS A 130 -2.59 -6.78 -6.02
N LEU A 131 -3.44 -6.24 -5.15
CA LEU A 131 -2.99 -5.62 -3.89
C LEU A 131 -2.34 -6.65 -2.96
N LEU A 132 -2.95 -7.82 -2.80
CA LEU A 132 -2.39 -8.92 -2.01
C LEU A 132 -1.01 -9.33 -2.52
N GLU A 133 -0.84 -9.50 -3.83
CA GLU A 133 0.47 -9.81 -4.44
C GLU A 133 1.51 -8.72 -4.20
N LEU A 134 1.10 -7.46 -4.29
CA LEU A 134 1.99 -6.32 -4.04
C LEU A 134 2.41 -6.26 -2.56
N LEU A 135 1.48 -6.53 -1.64
CA LEU A 135 1.76 -6.60 -0.21
C LEU A 135 2.66 -7.78 0.16
N LYS A 136 2.54 -8.94 -0.51
CA LYS A 136 3.48 -10.06 -0.34
C LYS A 136 4.92 -9.66 -0.70
N LYS A 137 5.10 -8.83 -1.74
CA LYS A 137 6.43 -8.39 -2.20
C LYS A 137 7.01 -7.24 -1.35
N LYS A 138 6.18 -6.27 -0.97
CA LYS A 138 6.63 -5.04 -0.29
C LYS A 138 6.46 -5.06 1.22
N GLY A 139 5.66 -5.98 1.77
CA GLY A 139 5.32 -6.09 3.18
C GLY A 139 4.31 -5.03 3.64
N LYS A 140 4.64 -3.75 3.46
CA LYS A 140 3.78 -2.61 3.79
C LYS A 140 3.75 -1.60 2.65
N ILE A 141 2.60 -0.96 2.47
CA ILE A 141 2.40 0.06 1.44
C ILE A 141 1.58 1.18 2.05
N GLU A 142 1.93 2.41 1.75
CA GLU A 142 1.15 3.56 2.16
C GLU A 142 -0.13 3.65 1.33
N VAL A 143 -1.26 3.90 2.00
CA VAL A 143 -2.57 3.97 1.34
C VAL A 143 -2.60 5.11 0.31
N ALA A 144 -1.81 6.17 0.53
CA ALA A 144 -1.66 7.28 -0.40
C ALA A 144 -1.01 6.87 -1.74
N ASP A 145 -0.13 5.86 -1.73
CA ASP A 145 0.61 5.39 -2.90
C ASP A 145 -0.17 4.38 -3.75
N LEU A 146 -1.36 3.98 -3.31
CA LEU A 146 -2.21 3.04 -4.04
C LEU A 146 -2.87 3.71 -5.25
N THR A 147 -2.85 3.01 -6.39
CA THR A 147 -3.63 3.39 -7.58
C THR A 147 -5.14 3.28 -7.30
N PRO A 148 -6.02 3.93 -8.10
CA PRO A 148 -7.47 3.83 -7.91
C PRO A 148 -7.97 2.38 -7.86
N GLU A 149 -7.48 1.52 -8.76
CA GLU A 149 -7.80 0.09 -8.79
C GLU A 149 -7.41 -0.62 -7.48
N LEU A 150 -6.22 -0.34 -6.95
CA LEU A 150 -5.75 -0.95 -5.70
C LEU A 150 -6.50 -0.41 -4.48
N LYS A 151 -6.98 0.85 -4.52
CA LYS A 151 -7.83 1.42 -3.47
C LYS A 151 -9.19 0.74 -3.42
N GLU A 152 -9.81 0.48 -4.57
CA GLU A 152 -11.04 -0.33 -4.62
C GLU A 152 -10.80 -1.74 -4.10
N GLY A 153 -9.68 -2.36 -4.50
CA GLY A 153 -9.23 -3.64 -3.95
C GLY A 153 -9.09 -3.62 -2.43
N LEU A 154 -8.48 -2.56 -1.88
CA LEU A 154 -8.34 -2.39 -0.43
C LEU A 154 -9.70 -2.35 0.27
N GLN A 155 -10.71 -1.68 -0.30
CA GLN A 155 -12.05 -1.64 0.30
C GLN A 155 -12.70 -3.03 0.32
N LEU A 156 -12.52 -3.82 -0.73
CA LEU A 156 -13.00 -5.21 -0.76
C LEU A 156 -12.30 -6.06 0.31
N LEU A 157 -10.99 -5.90 0.49
CA LEU A 157 -10.22 -6.64 1.50
C LEU A 157 -10.56 -6.21 2.93
N LYS A 158 -10.85 -4.93 3.17
CA LYS A 158 -11.32 -4.42 4.48
C LYS A 158 -12.64 -5.08 4.90
N GLY A 159 -13.48 -5.47 3.93
CA GLY A 159 -14.70 -6.22 4.20
C GLY A 159 -14.49 -7.69 4.56
N ARG A 160 -13.24 -8.19 4.57
CA ARG A 160 -12.88 -9.56 4.95
C ARG A 160 -12.19 -9.58 6.31
N LYS A 161 -12.43 -10.63 7.08
CA LYS A 161 -11.84 -10.80 8.42
C LYS A 161 -10.33 -11.02 8.33
N ASP A 162 -9.56 -10.14 8.97
CA ASP A 162 -8.10 -10.22 9.13
C ASP A 162 -7.30 -10.49 7.83
N VAL A 163 -7.80 -9.98 6.69
CA VAL A 163 -7.08 -10.08 5.41
C VAL A 163 -6.04 -8.97 5.26
N VAL A 164 -6.41 -7.76 5.65
CA VAL A 164 -5.51 -6.60 5.68
C VAL A 164 -5.52 -5.95 7.05
N LYS A 165 -4.39 -5.37 7.43
CA LYS A 165 -4.24 -4.55 8.64
C LYS A 165 -3.84 -3.15 8.22
N ILE A 166 -4.60 -2.17 8.72
CA ILE A 166 -4.26 -0.76 8.61
C ILE A 166 -3.55 -0.34 9.88
N SER A 167 -2.37 0.26 9.73
CA SER A 167 -1.64 0.86 10.84
C SER A 167 -1.31 2.30 10.49
N GLU A 168 -1.45 3.17 11.47
CA GLU A 168 -1.02 4.55 11.36
C GLU A 168 0.46 4.66 11.74
N ARG A 169 1.21 5.46 10.99
CA ARG A 169 2.56 5.89 11.38
C ARG A 169 2.72 7.39 11.19
N ARG A 170 3.53 7.98 12.04
CA ARG A 170 3.97 9.36 11.88
C ARG A 170 5.09 9.44 10.86
N ARG A 171 5.07 10.50 10.07
CA ARG A 171 6.14 10.80 9.13
C ARG A 171 6.40 12.29 9.10
N LEU A 172 7.66 12.63 8.85
CA LEU A 172 8.14 14.00 8.77
C LEU A 172 8.33 14.43 7.31
N TRP A 173 7.98 15.68 7.05
CA TRP A 173 8.26 16.43 5.84
C TRP A 173 9.10 17.65 6.18
N ALA A 174 10.05 17.95 5.31
CA ALA A 174 10.75 19.23 5.34
C ALA A 174 10.20 20.13 4.24
N ILE A 175 9.99 21.40 4.57
CA ILE A 175 9.53 22.44 3.67
C ILE A 175 10.58 23.55 3.69
N PRO A 176 11.26 23.86 2.58
CA PRO A 176 12.23 24.93 2.56
C PRO A 176 11.52 26.29 2.70
N THR A 177 12.05 27.19 3.54
CA THR A 177 11.58 28.58 3.57
C THR A 177 12.21 29.37 2.43
N GLU A 178 11.71 30.57 2.14
CA GLU A 178 12.36 31.44 1.16
C GLU A 178 13.85 31.69 1.48
N LYS A 179 14.18 31.83 2.77
CA LYS A 179 15.56 31.97 3.25
C LYS A 179 16.36 30.70 2.98
N GLY A 180 15.79 29.52 3.25
CA GLY A 180 16.44 28.23 2.95
C GLY A 180 16.69 28.01 1.46
N LEU A 181 15.73 28.36 0.60
CA LEU A 181 15.89 28.27 -0.85
C LEU A 181 17.02 29.17 -1.38
N LYS A 182 17.13 30.40 -0.87
CA LYS A 182 18.22 31.32 -1.21
C LYS A 182 19.57 30.78 -0.73
N ALA A 183 19.64 30.32 0.52
CA ALA A 183 20.85 29.73 1.09
C ALA A 183 21.35 28.52 0.28
N GLY A 184 20.46 27.62 -0.14
CA GLY A 184 20.78 26.45 -0.95
C GLY A 184 21.11 26.72 -2.43
N LYS A 185 21.02 27.97 -2.90
CA LYS A 185 21.49 28.39 -4.24
C LYS A 185 22.91 28.99 -4.19
N ILE A 186 23.30 29.52 -3.04
CA ILE A 186 24.55 30.27 -2.83
C ILE A 186 25.64 29.37 -2.21
N ALA A 187 25.23 28.35 -1.45
CA ALA A 187 26.09 27.29 -0.93
C ALA A 187 26.33 26.20 -1.97
#